data_AF-A0AAU5LG75-F1
#
_entry.id   AF-A0AAU5LG75-F1
#
_cell.length_a   1.000
_cell.length_b   1.000
_cell.length_c   1.000
_cell.angle_alpha   90.00
_cell.angle_beta   90.00
_cell.angle_gamma   90.00
#
_symmetry.space_group_name_H-M   'P 1'
#
loop_
_entity.id
_entity.type
_entity.pdbx_description
1 polymer ?
#
loop_
_entity_poly.entity_id
_entity_poly.type
_entity_poly.pdbx_seq_one_letter_code
_entity_poly.pdbx_strand_id
1 'polypeptide(L)'
;MLTTAATAIHTAATQGSDLTQAMTTASKVATVVLIVTAVAVFYLLTCAVWPFGKCRKCEGVGKFKSPFGNAYRHCGCCQGSGLRIRLGRHVINRVRDIRRAGTK
;
A
#
# COMPACT_ATOMS: atom_id res chain seq x y z
N MET A 1 33.87 -13.13 -52.22
CA MET A 1 32.49 -12.86 -52.68
C MET A 1 31.47 -13.62 -51.83
N LEU A 2 31.58 -14.95 -51.62
CA LEU A 2 30.62 -15.71 -50.79
C LEU A 2 30.65 -15.35 -49.30
N THR A 3 31.81 -14.96 -48.76
CA THR A 3 32.01 -14.66 -47.33
C THR A 3 31.30 -13.40 -46.85
N THR A 4 31.08 -12.44 -47.74
CA THR A 4 30.41 -11.15 -47.44
C THR A 4 28.88 -11.30 -47.35
N ALA A 5 28.31 -12.20 -48.15
CA ALA A 5 26.88 -12.50 -48.09
C ALA A 5 26.51 -13.23 -46.78
N ALA A 6 27.35 -14.16 -46.33
CA ALA A 6 27.14 -14.89 -45.07
C ALA A 6 27.15 -13.94 -43.85
N THR A 7 28.06 -12.97 -43.81
CA THR A 7 28.14 -12.00 -42.70
C THR A 7 26.94 -11.07 -42.65
N ALA A 8 26.42 -10.61 -43.79
CA ALA A 8 25.23 -9.77 -43.87
C ALA A 8 23.95 -10.50 -43.39
N ILE A 9 23.82 -11.79 -43.69
CA ILE A 9 22.67 -12.60 -43.26
C ILE A 9 22.67 -12.79 -41.73
N HIS A 10 23.83 -12.98 -41.11
CA HIS A 10 23.96 -13.08 -39.66
C HIS A 10 23.69 -11.74 -38.92
N THR A 11 24.03 -10.59 -39.51
CA THR A 11 23.76 -9.28 -38.88
C THR A 11 22.28 -8.90 -38.91
N ALA A 12 21.56 -9.26 -39.97
CA ALA A 12 20.11 -9.03 -40.06
C ALA A 12 19.31 -9.94 -39.10
N ALA A 13 19.74 -11.19 -38.95
CA ALA A 13 19.10 -12.13 -38.02
C ALA A 13 19.25 -11.71 -36.55
N THR A 14 20.41 -11.16 -36.18
CA THR A 14 20.70 -10.70 -34.82
C THR A 14 19.89 -9.45 -34.44
N GLN A 15 19.75 -8.49 -35.35
CA GLN A 15 18.91 -7.30 -35.12
C GLN A 15 17.43 -7.64 -34.83
N GLY A 16 16.87 -8.67 -35.48
CA GLY A 16 15.48 -9.10 -35.23
C GLY A 16 15.28 -9.73 -33.85
N SER A 17 16.23 -10.56 -33.40
CA SER A 17 16.19 -11.18 -32.07
C SER A 17 16.40 -10.16 -30.94
N ASP A 18 17.29 -9.19 -31.13
CA ASP A 18 17.62 -8.19 -30.11
C ASP A 18 16.43 -7.24 -29.82
N LEU A 19 15.71 -6.83 -30.88
CA LEU A 19 14.49 -6.02 -30.73
C LEU A 19 13.40 -6.78 -29.97
N THR A 20 13.23 -8.08 -30.24
CA THR A 20 12.23 -8.92 -29.57
C THR A 20 12.59 -9.14 -28.08
N GLN A 21 13.88 -9.32 -27.77
CA GLN A 21 14.37 -9.41 -26.40
C GLN A 21 14.23 -8.07 -25.64
N ALA A 22 14.50 -6.94 -26.28
CA ALA A 22 14.32 -5.62 -25.68
C ALA A 22 12.84 -5.34 -25.35
N MET A 23 11.92 -5.62 -26.29
CA MET A 23 10.48 -5.39 -26.09
C MET A 23 9.90 -6.29 -25.00
N THR A 24 10.27 -7.57 -24.98
CA THR A 24 9.80 -8.50 -23.93
C THR A 24 10.35 -8.14 -22.56
N THR A 25 11.59 -7.65 -22.47
CA THR A 25 12.20 -7.19 -21.22
C THR A 25 11.52 -5.92 -20.71
N ALA A 26 11.29 -4.94 -21.57
CA ALA A 26 10.56 -3.71 -21.23
C ALA A 26 9.13 -4.02 -20.76
N SER A 27 8.44 -4.92 -21.46
CA SER A 27 7.09 -5.35 -21.10
C SER A 27 7.06 -6.05 -19.74
N LYS A 28 8.00 -6.95 -19.47
CA LYS A 28 8.14 -7.63 -18.16
C LYS A 28 8.40 -6.63 -17.04
N VAL A 29 9.30 -5.67 -17.23
CA VAL A 29 9.59 -4.64 -16.21
C VAL A 29 8.34 -3.80 -15.94
N ALA A 30 7.64 -3.36 -16.98
CA ALA A 30 6.40 -2.60 -16.83
C ALA A 30 5.33 -3.39 -16.05
N THR A 31 5.14 -4.68 -16.37
CA THR A 31 4.20 -5.54 -15.64
C THR A 31 4.60 -5.70 -14.17
N VAL A 32 5.88 -5.93 -13.87
CA VAL A 32 6.36 -6.05 -12.48
C VAL A 32 6.13 -4.76 -11.70
N VAL A 33 6.45 -3.60 -12.29
CA VAL A 33 6.22 -2.30 -11.64
C VAL A 33 4.72 -2.08 -11.38
N LEU A 34 3.86 -2.42 -12.33
CA LEU A 34 2.40 -2.30 -12.17
C LEU A 34 1.91 -3.21 -11.03
N ILE A 35 2.37 -4.46 -10.96
CA ILE A 35 1.99 -5.38 -9.88
C ILE A 35 2.48 -4.86 -8.52
N VAL A 36 3.73 -4.43 -8.41
CA VAL A 36 4.30 -3.93 -7.15
C VAL A 36 3.55 -2.69 -6.67
N THR A 37 3.28 -1.75 -7.58
CA THR A 37 2.50 -0.54 -7.24
C THR A 37 1.07 -0.87 -6.85
N ALA A 38 0.41 -1.79 -7.57
CA ALA A 38 -0.93 -2.25 -7.21
C ALA A 38 -0.96 -2.89 -5.82
N VAL A 39 -0.02 -3.78 -5.49
CA VAL A 39 0.10 -4.41 -4.17
C VAL A 39 0.37 -3.37 -3.09
N ALA A 40 1.26 -2.40 -3.34
CA ALA A 40 1.54 -1.32 -2.39
C ALA A 40 0.29 -0.47 -2.12
N VAL A 41 -0.45 -0.09 -3.15
CA VAL A 41 -1.72 0.65 -3.01
C VAL A 41 -2.75 -0.19 -2.26
N PHE A 42 -2.91 -1.47 -2.60
CA PHE A 42 -3.87 -2.36 -1.93
C PHE A 42 -3.52 -2.57 -0.45
N TYR A 43 -2.23 -2.69 -0.13
CA TYR A 43 -1.75 -2.78 1.25
C TYR A 43 -2.07 -1.49 2.02
N LEU A 44 -1.77 -0.32 1.45
CA LEU A 44 -2.09 0.97 2.04
C LEU A 44 -3.61 1.16 2.22
N LEU A 45 -4.41 0.76 1.24
CA LEU A 45 -5.87 0.76 1.33
C LEU A 45 -6.36 -0.17 2.43
N THR A 46 -5.82 -1.38 2.55
CA THR A 46 -6.18 -2.32 3.60
C THR A 46 -5.83 -1.77 4.99
N CYS A 47 -4.65 -1.16 5.13
CA CYS A 47 -4.26 -0.42 6.34
C CYS A 47 -5.17 0.78 6.64
N ALA A 48 -5.78 1.38 5.61
CA ALA A 48 -6.73 2.48 5.73
C ALA A 48 -8.17 2.03 6.06
N VAL A 49 -8.62 0.91 5.49
CA VAL A 49 -9.96 0.30 5.67
C VAL A 49 -10.09 -0.36 7.04
N TRP A 50 -8.98 -0.86 7.61
CA TRP A 50 -8.93 -1.38 8.98
C TRP A 50 -8.11 -0.47 9.91
N PRO A 51 -8.55 0.80 10.13
CA PRO A 51 -7.78 1.81 10.85
C PRO A 51 -7.87 1.65 12.37
N PHE A 52 -8.59 0.64 12.87
CA PHE A 52 -8.86 0.49 14.28
C PHE A 52 -8.29 -0.84 14.79
N GLY A 53 -7.26 -0.74 15.62
CA GLY A 53 -6.86 -1.86 16.45
C GLY A 53 -7.69 -1.89 17.74
N LYS A 54 -7.87 -3.07 18.35
CA LYS A 54 -8.34 -3.14 19.73
C LYS A 54 -7.33 -2.45 20.64
N CYS A 55 -7.81 -1.62 21.56
CA CYS A 55 -6.93 -1.06 22.59
C CYS A 55 -6.36 -2.21 23.44
N ARG A 56 -5.03 -2.29 23.60
CA ARG A 56 -4.38 -3.37 24.36
C ARG A 56 -4.74 -3.39 25.84
N LYS A 57 -5.18 -2.25 26.38
CA LYS A 57 -5.46 -2.09 27.81
C LYS A 57 -6.86 -2.59 28.17
N CYS A 58 -7.86 -2.25 27.33
CA CYS A 58 -9.27 -2.59 27.57
C CYS A 58 -9.83 -3.57 26.55
N GLU A 59 -8.98 -4.17 25.71
CA GLU A 59 -9.29 -5.21 24.71
C GLU A 59 -10.42 -4.88 23.72
N GLY A 60 -10.72 -3.59 23.49
CA GLY A 60 -11.85 -3.17 22.65
C GLY A 60 -13.10 -2.70 23.40
N VAL A 61 -13.16 -2.89 24.72
CA VAL A 61 -14.36 -2.62 25.53
C VAL A 61 -14.55 -1.13 25.84
N GLY A 62 -13.47 -0.35 25.89
CA GLY A 62 -13.49 1.10 26.17
C GLY A 62 -13.73 1.47 27.63
N LYS A 63 -14.13 0.52 28.47
CA LYS A 63 -14.44 0.71 29.89
C LYS A 63 -13.93 -0.45 30.74
N PHE A 64 -13.54 -0.14 31.97
CA PHE A 64 -13.20 -1.11 33.01
C PHE A 64 -14.32 -1.14 34.05
N LYS A 65 -14.76 -2.34 34.42
CA LYS A 65 -15.71 -2.55 35.51
C LYS A 65 -14.94 -2.58 36.83
N SER A 66 -15.43 -1.85 37.84
CA SER A 66 -14.87 -1.94 39.19
C SER A 66 -15.22 -3.30 39.81
N PRO A 67 -14.28 -3.99 40.48
CA PRO A 67 -14.57 -5.27 41.16
C PRO A 67 -15.53 -5.12 42.35
N PHE A 68 -15.65 -3.92 42.94
CA PHE A 68 -16.43 -3.67 44.16
C PHE A 68 -17.68 -2.81 43.94
N GLY A 69 -18.16 -2.64 42.70
CA GLY A 69 -19.41 -1.90 42.47
C GLY A 69 -19.82 -1.74 41.01
N ASN A 70 -20.94 -1.05 40.78
CA ASN A 70 -21.51 -0.76 39.45
C ASN A 70 -20.85 0.43 38.74
N ALA A 71 -19.75 0.95 39.27
CA ALA A 71 -19.02 2.05 38.67
C ALA A 71 -18.15 1.55 37.50
N TYR A 72 -18.23 2.25 36.38
CA TYR A 72 -17.38 2.06 35.22
C TYR A 72 -16.35 3.19 35.15
N ARG A 73 -15.09 2.85 34.86
CA ARG A 73 -14.07 3.85 34.50
C ARG A 73 -13.76 3.74 33.01
N HIS A 74 -13.72 4.87 32.31
CA HIS A 74 -13.26 4.89 30.93
C HIS A 74 -11.78 4.53 30.87
N CYS A 75 -11.39 3.79 29.83
CA CYS A 75 -9.98 3.51 29.61
C CYS A 75 -9.25 4.81 29.23
N GLY A 76 -8.31 5.25 30.07
CA GLY A 76 -7.54 6.48 29.82
C GLY A 76 -6.67 6.42 28.56
N CYS A 77 -6.30 5.23 28.08
CA CYS A 77 -5.47 5.05 26.89
C CYS A 77 -6.25 5.27 25.58
N CYS A 78 -7.53 4.89 25.52
CA CYS A 78 -8.38 5.10 24.35
C CYS A 78 -9.49 6.14 24.58
N GLN A 79 -9.47 6.82 25.74
CA GLN A 79 -10.46 7.79 26.18
C GLN A 79 -11.91 7.30 26.03
N GLY A 80 -12.16 6.04 26.38
CA GLY A 80 -13.52 5.47 26.30
C GLY A 80 -13.93 4.91 24.94
N SER A 81 -13.18 5.14 23.86
CA SER A 81 -13.53 4.66 22.52
C SER A 81 -13.37 3.14 22.35
N GLY A 82 -12.52 2.50 23.15
CA GLY A 82 -12.18 1.07 22.99
C GLY A 82 -11.26 0.77 21.81
N LEU A 83 -11.07 1.71 20.89
CA LEU A 83 -10.28 1.53 19.67
C LEU A 83 -8.97 2.32 19.76
N ARG A 84 -7.89 1.76 19.20
CA ARG A 84 -6.62 2.46 18.97
C ARG A 84 -6.56 2.88 17.51
N ILE A 85 -6.37 4.18 17.28
CA ILE A 85 -6.19 4.74 15.94
C ILE A 85 -4.88 4.21 15.33
N ARG A 86 -4.98 3.50 14.20
CA ARG A 86 -3.88 3.17 13.29
C ARG A 86 -3.76 4.24 12.20
N LEU A 87 -2.62 4.26 11.51
CA LEU A 87 -2.21 5.26 10.49
C LEU A 87 -3.32 5.68 9.52
N GLY A 88 -4.21 4.77 9.11
CA GLY A 88 -5.31 5.05 8.19
C GLY A 88 -6.19 6.26 8.56
N ARG A 89 -6.53 6.43 9.84
CA ARG A 89 -7.37 7.57 10.27
C ARG A 89 -6.58 8.88 10.36
N HIS A 90 -5.25 8.83 10.53
CA HIS A 90 -4.41 10.03 10.40
C HIS A 90 -4.38 10.52 8.95
N VAL A 91 -4.35 9.61 7.97
CA VAL A 91 -4.39 9.96 6.54
C VAL A 91 -5.72 10.62 6.19
N ILE A 92 -6.85 10.07 6.63
CA ILE A 92 -8.17 10.66 6.36
C ILE A 92 -8.30 12.04 7.00
N ASN A 93 -7.84 12.21 8.24
CA ASN A 93 -7.81 13.52 8.88
C ASN A 93 -6.92 14.48 8.09
N ARG A 94 -5.72 14.06 7.69
CA ARG A 94 -4.81 14.89 6.89
C ARG A 94 -5.41 15.28 5.53
N VAL A 95 -6.07 14.37 4.83
CA VAL A 95 -6.75 14.68 3.56
C VAL A 95 -7.91 15.66 3.78
N ARG A 96 -8.68 15.50 4.87
CA ARG A 96 -9.72 16.46 5.23
C ARG A 96 -9.15 17.83 5.56
N ASP A 97 -8.01 17.89 6.26
CA ASP A 97 -7.34 19.14 6.60
C ASP A 97 -6.80 19.84 5.34
N ILE A 98 -6.17 19.09 4.42
CA ILE A 98 -5.71 19.61 3.13
C ILE A 98 -6.90 20.16 2.32
N ARG A 99 -8.01 19.42 2.25
CA ARG A 99 -9.21 19.89 1.54
C ARG A 99 -9.82 21.14 2.18
N ARG A 100 -9.80 21.25 3.52
CA ARG A 100 -10.29 22.45 4.23
C ARG A 100 -9.36 23.65 4.06
N ALA A 101 -8.05 23.41 3.97
CA ALA A 101 -7.06 24.46 3.74
C ALA A 101 -7.15 25.04 2.32
N GLY A 102 -7.49 24.22 1.31
CA GLY A 102 -7.69 24.70 -0.06
C GLY A 102 -9.03 25.41 -0.32
N THR A 103 -9.96 25.37 0.64
CA THR A 103 -11.28 26.05 0.54
C THR A 103 -11.36 27.39 1.28
N LYS A 104 -10.24 27.89 1.80
CA LYS A 104 -10.10 29.23 2.42
C LYS A 104 -9.20 30.09 1.57
#